data_AF-A0A3M1XAM8-F1
#
_entry.id   AF-A0A3M1XAM8-F1
#
_cell.length_a   1.000
_cell.length_b   1.000
_cell.length_c   1.000
_cell.angle_alpha   90.00
_cell.angle_beta   90.00
_cell.angle_gamma   90.00
#
_symmetry.space_group_name_H-M   'P 1'
#
loop_
_entity.id
_entity.type
_entity.pdbx_description
1 polymer ?
#
loop_
_entity_poly.entity_id
_entity_poly.type
_entity_poly.pdbx_seq_one_letter_code
_entity_poly.pdbx_strand_id
1 'polypeptide(L)'
;MSFENDPAPPGAVAVYDERQRQILRGELVGLVAMTVLALGGVIALSMALVDWRAFQGWRAESTYNYAGVQQIDFVEYLNRQKQTIAQPSAEALQAYNAWQQQNPQTVNVQVLTKYLGPQYNTTAKVFEYMSKYFTPGVGQSCEYCHNLQNFAAYDKPQKTVAKAMLIMQFELQNKWISSIPRPAGQPLYQLQCATCHYGKAQFWNTDQKNVPTIENLAMFGIAGGGNPTQYDMKHYGITLNGKPPASYEIVDDKLLAARPDAEGNVNYFQVTANKDTPAGLNDTYRNQAAMYHMNTALAVGCDFCHYGGYFKSYVLEDGTFKWPKSQARHMIGMMQDIAINWFPQMPKADPTRGNLAQPNCWMCHRGNVVPPGAYLPGEGEVPQKVSDPEIKPLVDLPVPAPKLPSQ
;
A
#
# COMPACT_ATOMS: atom_id res chain seq x y z
N MET A 1 73.40 16.70 -61.33
CA MET A 1 74.68 16.31 -60.72
C MET A 1 74.39 15.15 -59.78
N SER A 2 74.87 13.97 -60.18
CA SER A 2 74.82 12.72 -59.45
C SER A 2 75.70 12.78 -58.21
N PHE A 3 75.19 12.31 -57.07
CA PHE A 3 76.00 11.79 -55.98
C PHE A 3 75.41 10.45 -55.54
N GLU A 4 76.32 9.50 -55.45
CA GLU A 4 76.13 8.07 -55.31
C GLU A 4 75.53 7.66 -53.96
N ASN A 5 74.88 6.50 -53.96
CA ASN A 5 74.47 5.76 -52.78
C ASN A 5 75.69 5.05 -52.16
N ASP A 6 76.09 5.44 -50.95
CA ASP A 6 76.95 4.60 -50.12
C ASP A 6 76.12 3.66 -49.23
N PRO A 7 76.46 2.36 -49.14
CA PRO A 7 75.78 1.40 -48.28
C PRO A 7 76.15 1.59 -46.80
N ALA A 8 75.16 1.46 -45.92
CA ALA A 8 75.35 1.50 -44.47
C ALA A 8 76.23 0.32 -43.98
N PRO A 9 77.13 0.55 -43.00
CA PRO A 9 78.09 -0.44 -42.54
C PRO A 9 77.46 -1.59 -41.72
N PRO A 10 78.10 -2.77 -41.68
CA PRO A 10 77.62 -3.93 -40.94
C PRO A 10 77.84 -3.71 -39.43
N GLY A 11 76.76 -3.70 -38.63
CA GLY A 11 76.90 -3.65 -37.17
C GLY A 11 75.76 -3.06 -36.33
N ALA A 12 74.66 -2.60 -36.91
CA ALA A 12 73.52 -2.14 -36.10
C ALA A 12 72.58 -3.30 -35.76
N VAL A 13 73.02 -4.22 -34.89
CA VAL A 13 72.08 -5.04 -34.13
C VAL A 13 71.28 -4.09 -33.26
N ALA A 14 69.97 -4.04 -33.43
CA ALA A 14 69.08 -3.26 -32.57
C ALA A 14 69.24 -3.75 -31.12
N VAL A 15 70.06 -3.05 -30.34
CA VAL A 15 70.09 -3.18 -28.89
C VAL A 15 68.80 -2.54 -28.40
N TYR A 16 67.73 -3.34 -28.41
CA TYR A 16 66.45 -2.98 -27.81
C TYR A 16 66.67 -2.98 -26.29
N ASP A 17 67.09 -1.81 -25.80
CA ASP A 17 67.57 -1.55 -24.45
C ASP A 17 66.65 -2.19 -23.40
N GLU A 18 67.19 -3.17 -22.68
CA GLU A 18 66.54 -3.92 -21.62
C GLU A 18 66.03 -2.99 -20.50
N ARG A 19 66.66 -1.82 -20.37
CA ARG A 19 66.28 -0.73 -19.46
C ARG A 19 64.93 -0.11 -19.84
N GLN A 20 64.65 0.09 -21.13
CA GLN A 20 63.35 0.60 -21.59
C GLN A 20 62.21 -0.40 -21.33
N ARG A 21 62.47 -1.71 -21.48
CA ARG A 21 61.49 -2.76 -21.15
C ARG A 21 61.21 -2.86 -19.65
N GLN A 22 62.22 -2.65 -18.79
CA GLN A 22 62.02 -2.62 -17.34
C GLN A 22 61.23 -1.38 -16.88
N ILE A 23 61.50 -0.21 -17.48
CA ILE A 23 60.75 1.02 -17.21
C ILE A 23 59.28 0.85 -17.60
N LEU A 24 59.00 0.37 -18.82
CA LEU A 24 57.62 0.14 -19.27
C LEU A 24 56.88 -0.92 -18.44
N ARG A 25 57.57 -1.97 -17.97
CA ARG A 25 56.97 -2.95 -17.04
C ARG A 25 56.68 -2.34 -15.66
N GLY A 26 57.59 -1.50 -15.14
CA GLY A 26 57.38 -0.79 -13.88
C GLY A 26 56.22 0.20 -13.94
N GLU A 27 56.11 0.95 -15.03
CA GLU A 27 55.01 1.89 -15.27
C GLU A 27 53.68 1.17 -15.43
N LEU A 28 53.63 0.05 -16.17
CA LEU A 28 52.41 -0.74 -16.35
C LEU A 28 51.95 -1.40 -15.03
N VAL A 29 52.88 -1.93 -14.23
CA VAL A 29 52.57 -2.49 -12.90
C VAL A 29 52.10 -1.39 -11.94
N GLY A 30 52.70 -0.20 -11.98
CA GLY A 30 52.25 0.96 -11.22
C GLY A 30 50.85 1.41 -11.62
N LEU A 31 50.55 1.44 -12.92
CA LEU A 31 49.23 1.84 -13.43
C LEU A 31 48.14 0.84 -13.02
N VAL A 32 48.41 -0.47 -13.13
CA VAL A 32 47.49 -1.54 -12.71
C VAL A 32 47.28 -1.52 -11.19
N ALA A 33 48.34 -1.35 -10.40
CA ALA A 33 48.23 -1.25 -8.94
C ALA A 33 47.38 -0.03 -8.52
N MET A 34 47.57 1.12 -9.18
CA MET A 34 46.77 2.33 -8.95
C MET A 34 45.30 2.14 -9.36
N THR A 35 45.02 1.43 -10.45
CA THR A 35 43.62 1.15 -10.86
C THR A 35 42.94 0.18 -9.90
N VAL A 36 43.63 -0.85 -9.41
CA VAL A 36 43.08 -1.79 -8.42
C VAL A 36 42.83 -1.11 -7.08
N LEU A 37 43.73 -0.25 -6.62
CA LEU A 37 43.53 0.55 -5.40
C LEU A 37 42.38 1.54 -5.56
N ALA A 38 42.25 2.19 -6.72
CA ALA A 38 41.14 3.10 -7.00
C ALA A 38 39.79 2.35 -7.03
N LEU A 39 39.72 1.18 -7.68
CA LEU A 39 38.52 0.34 -7.70
C LEU A 39 38.16 -0.20 -6.32
N GLY A 40 39.15 -0.65 -5.54
CA GLY A 40 38.96 -1.06 -4.14
C GLY A 40 38.45 0.09 -3.27
N GLY A 41 38.98 1.30 -3.47
CA GLY A 41 38.50 2.52 -2.82
C GLY A 41 37.05 2.86 -3.17
N VAL A 42 36.67 2.77 -4.46
CA VAL A 42 35.30 3.01 -4.91
C VAL A 42 34.35 1.96 -4.34
N ILE A 43 34.71 0.67 -4.34
CA ILE A 43 33.87 -0.39 -3.76
C ILE A 43 33.71 -0.19 -2.26
N ALA A 44 34.79 0.11 -1.53
CA ALA A 44 34.73 0.37 -0.09
C ALA A 44 33.88 1.62 0.24
N LEU A 45 34.02 2.71 -0.53
CA LEU A 45 33.16 3.89 -0.42
C LEU A 45 31.70 3.58 -0.77
N SER A 46 31.46 2.75 -1.78
CA SER A 46 30.10 2.33 -2.17
C SER A 46 29.45 1.51 -1.06
N MET A 47 30.16 0.53 -0.50
CA MET A 47 29.70 -0.28 0.63
C MET A 47 29.50 0.59 1.87
N ALA A 48 30.41 1.50 2.17
CA ALA A 48 30.27 2.44 3.29
C ALA A 48 29.12 3.43 3.08
N LEU A 49 28.81 3.84 1.84
CA LEU A 49 27.66 4.71 1.54
C LEU A 49 26.34 3.94 1.57
N VAL A 50 26.33 2.67 1.17
CA VAL A 50 25.17 1.76 1.32
C VAL A 50 24.93 1.49 2.81
N ASP A 51 25.97 1.18 3.57
CA ASP A 51 25.91 1.02 5.03
C ASP A 51 25.55 2.33 5.72
N TRP A 52 26.02 3.49 5.27
CA TRP A 52 25.64 4.78 5.84
C TRP A 52 24.17 5.11 5.56
N ARG A 53 23.66 4.84 4.36
CA ARG A 53 22.22 4.99 4.05
C ARG A 53 21.36 3.99 4.84
N ALA A 54 21.81 2.74 4.97
CA ALA A 54 21.16 1.75 5.81
C ALA A 54 21.19 2.18 7.28
N PHE A 55 22.33 2.62 7.79
CA PHE A 55 22.53 3.08 9.17
C PHE A 55 21.75 4.37 9.50
N GLN A 56 21.66 5.32 8.57
CA GLN A 56 20.78 6.49 8.68
C GLN A 56 19.29 6.06 8.65
N GLY A 57 18.94 5.06 7.83
CA GLY A 57 17.61 4.44 7.84
C GLY A 57 17.26 3.75 9.15
N TRP A 58 18.24 3.11 9.82
CA TRP A 58 18.08 2.49 11.14
C TRP A 58 18.07 3.53 12.27
N ARG A 59 18.85 4.62 12.22
CA ARG A 59 18.82 5.66 13.26
C ARG A 59 17.59 6.57 13.24
N ALA A 60 16.71 6.46 12.25
CA ALA A 60 15.38 7.03 12.37
C ALA A 60 14.54 6.39 13.52
N GLU A 61 15.02 5.28 14.10
CA GLU A 61 14.34 4.46 15.14
C GLU A 61 14.01 5.16 16.47
N SER A 62 14.54 6.34 16.81
CA SER A 62 14.27 6.98 18.11
C SER A 62 13.39 8.22 18.05
N THR A 63 13.03 8.72 16.87
CA THR A 63 12.27 9.97 16.73
C THR A 63 11.35 9.96 15.51
N TYR A 64 10.62 8.86 15.25
CA TYR A 64 9.40 8.98 14.44
C TYR A 64 8.45 9.93 15.17
N ASN A 65 8.50 11.21 14.78
CA ASN A 65 7.55 12.21 15.20
C ASN A 65 6.21 11.77 14.62
N TYR A 66 5.40 11.08 15.42
CA TYR A 66 4.07 10.62 15.04
C TYR A 66 3.17 11.78 14.57
N ALA A 67 3.45 13.01 15.03
CA ALA A 67 2.77 14.22 14.59
C ALA A 67 3.30 14.78 13.25
N GLY A 68 4.42 14.27 12.74
CA GLY A 68 5.07 14.68 11.50
C GLY A 68 4.85 13.73 10.32
N VAL A 69 4.01 12.69 10.45
CA VAL A 69 3.64 11.83 9.32
C VAL A 69 2.89 12.68 8.29
N GLN A 70 3.58 13.02 7.20
CA GLN A 70 2.99 13.77 6.10
C GLN A 70 2.28 12.83 5.14
N GLN A 71 1.06 13.21 4.76
CA GLN A 71 0.37 12.58 3.66
C GLN A 71 0.97 13.06 2.33
N ILE A 72 1.21 12.15 1.40
CA ILE A 72 1.42 12.50 -0.01
C ILE A 72 0.04 12.73 -0.62
N ASP A 73 -0.21 13.92 -1.18
CA ASP A 73 -1.47 14.18 -1.89
C ASP A 73 -1.65 13.22 -3.08
N PHE A 74 -2.89 12.89 -3.41
CA PHE A 74 -3.22 11.93 -4.45
C PHE A 74 -2.67 12.34 -5.83
N VAL A 75 -2.69 13.63 -6.17
CA VAL A 75 -2.15 14.13 -7.45
C VAL A 75 -0.65 13.89 -7.51
N GLU A 76 0.06 14.18 -6.41
CA GLU A 76 1.49 13.92 -6.33
C GLU A 76 1.79 12.42 -6.43
N TYR A 77 0.99 11.57 -5.78
CA TYR A 77 1.12 10.13 -5.91
C TYR A 77 0.99 9.67 -7.37
N LEU A 78 -0.04 10.13 -8.09
CA LEU A 78 -0.23 9.78 -9.50
C LEU A 78 0.93 10.27 -10.37
N ASN A 79 1.41 11.50 -10.14
CA ASN A 79 2.56 12.07 -10.86
C ASN A 79 3.82 11.23 -10.68
N ARG A 80 4.11 10.76 -9.46
CA ARG A 80 5.25 9.84 -9.18
C ARG A 80 5.12 8.52 -9.94
N GLN A 81 3.90 8.07 -10.21
CA GLN A 81 3.59 6.87 -11.00
C GLN A 81 3.46 7.16 -12.51
N LYS A 82 3.74 8.39 -12.96
CA LYS A 82 3.53 8.84 -14.36
C LYS A 82 2.09 8.62 -14.84
N GLN A 83 1.14 8.79 -13.94
CA GLN A 83 -0.29 8.70 -14.21
C GLN A 83 -0.90 10.10 -14.18
N THR A 84 -1.93 10.30 -14.98
CA THR A 84 -2.70 11.55 -15.00
C THR A 84 -4.00 11.37 -14.22
N ILE A 85 -4.45 12.44 -13.59
CA ILE A 85 -5.75 12.46 -12.93
C ILE A 85 -6.87 12.42 -13.99
N ALA A 86 -7.80 11.48 -13.84
CA ALA A 86 -8.94 11.38 -14.76
C ALA A 86 -9.87 12.59 -14.60
N GLN A 87 -10.47 13.00 -15.72
CA GLN A 87 -11.40 14.11 -15.81
C GLN A 87 -12.66 13.69 -16.58
N PRO A 88 -13.80 14.37 -16.37
CA PRO A 88 -14.95 14.21 -17.25
C PRO A 88 -14.58 14.46 -18.72
N SER A 89 -15.12 13.63 -19.61
CA SER A 89 -14.92 13.77 -21.06
C SER A 89 -15.69 14.99 -21.57
N ALA A 90 -15.29 15.53 -22.72
CA ALA A 90 -16.02 16.65 -23.33
C ALA A 90 -17.49 16.30 -23.61
N GLU A 91 -17.75 15.06 -24.06
CA GLU A 91 -19.09 14.54 -24.29
C GLU A 91 -19.90 14.47 -22.99
N ALA A 92 -19.31 13.91 -21.92
CA ALA A 92 -19.94 13.85 -20.62
C ALA A 92 -20.27 15.23 -20.05
N LEU A 93 -19.37 16.21 -20.21
CA LEU A 93 -19.60 17.60 -19.77
C LEU A 93 -20.75 18.24 -20.55
N GLN A 94 -20.81 18.05 -21.87
CA GLN A 94 -21.92 18.54 -22.68
C GLN A 94 -23.25 17.91 -22.26
N ALA A 95 -23.27 16.59 -22.09
CA ALA A 95 -24.46 15.86 -21.66
C ALA A 95 -24.92 16.29 -20.25
N TYR A 96 -23.98 16.47 -19.32
CA TYR A 96 -24.26 17.00 -17.99
C TYR A 96 -24.89 18.40 -18.05
N ASN A 97 -24.31 19.31 -18.84
CA ASN A 97 -24.83 20.69 -18.94
C ASN A 97 -26.28 20.71 -19.45
N ALA A 98 -26.59 19.88 -20.46
CA ALA A 98 -27.97 19.74 -20.95
C ALA A 98 -28.89 19.10 -19.90
N TRP A 99 -28.42 18.05 -19.22
CA TRP A 99 -29.18 17.37 -18.17
C TRP A 99 -29.49 18.29 -16.98
N GLN A 100 -28.51 19.07 -16.52
CA GLN A 100 -28.66 20.00 -15.39
C GLN A 100 -29.68 21.10 -15.68
N GLN A 101 -29.73 21.61 -16.91
CA GLN A 101 -30.72 22.61 -17.32
C GLN A 101 -32.16 22.09 -17.22
N GLN A 102 -32.36 20.81 -17.57
CA GLN A 102 -33.67 20.16 -17.52
C GLN A 102 -34.00 19.63 -16.11
N ASN A 103 -32.98 19.22 -15.36
CA ASN A 103 -33.09 18.58 -14.05
C ASN A 103 -32.17 19.28 -13.04
N PRO A 104 -32.50 20.50 -12.58
CA PRO A 104 -31.68 21.21 -11.59
C PRO A 104 -31.63 20.49 -10.23
N GLN A 105 -32.70 19.76 -9.89
CA GLN A 105 -32.76 18.84 -8.75
C GLN A 105 -32.44 17.41 -9.19
N THR A 106 -31.96 16.60 -8.25
CA THR A 106 -31.66 15.18 -8.52
C THR A 106 -32.93 14.37 -8.76
N VAL A 107 -32.88 13.43 -9.71
CA VAL A 107 -34.04 12.58 -10.06
C VAL A 107 -34.03 11.25 -9.28
N ASN A 108 -32.87 10.62 -9.10
CA ASN A 108 -32.74 9.29 -8.46
C ASN A 108 -31.42 9.13 -7.71
N VAL A 109 -31.08 10.11 -6.86
CA VAL A 109 -29.87 10.04 -6.02
C VAL A 109 -30.24 9.45 -4.67
N GLN A 110 -29.63 8.31 -4.34
CA GLN A 110 -30.01 7.49 -3.18
C GLN A 110 -29.01 7.58 -2.03
N VAL A 111 -27.72 7.82 -2.33
CA VAL A 111 -26.64 7.73 -1.36
C VAL A 111 -26.15 9.10 -0.90
N LEU A 112 -25.69 9.97 -1.81
CA LEU A 112 -25.05 11.24 -1.42
C LEU A 112 -25.96 12.14 -0.57
N THR A 113 -27.23 12.32 -0.95
CA THR A 113 -28.19 13.11 -0.17
C THR A 113 -28.41 12.53 1.23
N LYS A 114 -28.41 11.19 1.35
CA LYS A 114 -28.64 10.49 2.61
C LYS A 114 -27.44 10.63 3.55
N TYR A 115 -26.24 10.37 3.06
CA TYR A 115 -25.02 10.34 3.90
C TYR A 115 -24.39 11.72 4.08
N LEU A 116 -24.44 12.59 3.09
CA LEU A 116 -23.78 13.89 3.15
C LEU A 116 -24.76 15.04 3.44
N GLY A 117 -26.06 14.83 3.23
CA GLY A 117 -27.13 15.74 3.63
C GLY A 117 -27.88 16.39 2.46
N PRO A 118 -28.93 17.20 2.76
CA PRO A 118 -29.87 17.74 1.78
C PRO A 118 -29.26 18.61 0.68
N GLN A 119 -28.08 19.18 0.90
CA GLN A 119 -27.35 19.98 -0.09
C GLN A 119 -27.01 19.17 -1.35
N TYR A 120 -26.92 17.84 -1.24
CA TYR A 120 -26.71 16.93 -2.37
C TYR A 120 -27.99 16.58 -3.14
N ASN A 121 -29.12 17.24 -2.86
CA ASN A 121 -30.35 17.11 -3.66
C ASN A 121 -30.31 17.91 -4.99
N THR A 122 -29.22 18.61 -5.28
CA THR A 122 -29.05 19.33 -6.56
C THR A 122 -28.12 18.56 -7.50
N THR A 123 -28.44 18.58 -8.80
CA THR A 123 -27.60 17.96 -9.83
C THR A 123 -26.19 18.54 -9.84
N ALA A 124 -26.05 19.84 -9.55
CA ALA A 124 -24.75 20.52 -9.44
C ALA A 124 -23.86 19.97 -8.32
N LYS A 125 -24.38 19.82 -7.10
CA LYS A 125 -23.58 19.31 -5.96
C LYS A 125 -23.20 17.84 -6.14
N VAL A 126 -24.07 17.04 -6.76
CA VAL A 126 -23.72 15.66 -7.12
C VAL A 126 -22.60 15.63 -8.16
N PHE A 127 -22.70 16.46 -9.20
CA PHE A 127 -21.65 16.55 -10.22
C PHE A 127 -20.31 17.03 -9.64
N GLU A 128 -20.32 17.98 -8.71
CA GLU A 128 -19.13 18.43 -7.97
C GLU A 128 -18.46 17.25 -7.25
N TYR A 129 -19.23 16.46 -6.48
CA TYR A 129 -18.70 15.27 -5.80
C TYR A 129 -18.13 14.25 -6.80
N MET A 130 -18.87 13.97 -7.87
CA MET A 130 -18.45 12.99 -8.87
C MET A 130 -17.16 13.44 -9.56
N SER A 131 -17.06 14.71 -9.95
CA SER A 131 -15.87 15.24 -10.64
C SER A 131 -14.66 15.38 -9.70
N LYS A 132 -14.89 15.71 -8.43
CA LYS A 132 -13.83 15.94 -7.44
C LYS A 132 -13.27 14.64 -6.85
N TYR A 133 -14.11 13.65 -6.61
CA TYR A 133 -13.72 12.45 -5.84
C TYR A 133 -13.90 11.15 -6.62
N PHE A 134 -15.01 11.02 -7.34
CA PHE A 134 -15.37 9.76 -7.97
C PHE A 134 -14.55 9.50 -9.23
N THR A 135 -14.71 10.34 -10.25
CA THR A 135 -13.99 10.30 -11.54
C THR A 135 -12.47 10.17 -11.36
N PRO A 136 -11.79 11.05 -10.59
CA PRO A 136 -10.35 10.92 -10.40
C PRO A 136 -9.97 9.68 -9.59
N GLY A 137 -10.81 9.28 -8.62
CA GLY A 137 -10.53 8.15 -7.76
C GLY A 137 -10.60 6.81 -8.49
N VAL A 138 -11.60 6.61 -9.36
CA VAL A 138 -11.76 5.38 -10.17
C VAL A 138 -11.13 5.46 -11.54
N GLY A 139 -10.65 6.63 -11.97
CA GLY A 139 -9.98 6.81 -13.25
C GLY A 139 -10.87 6.64 -14.47
N GLN A 140 -12.17 6.86 -14.33
CA GLN A 140 -13.15 6.67 -15.41
C GLN A 140 -14.02 7.92 -15.55
N SER A 141 -14.46 8.17 -16.78
CA SER A 141 -15.37 9.28 -17.07
C SER A 141 -16.84 8.88 -16.87
N CYS A 142 -17.74 9.85 -16.95
CA CYS A 142 -19.15 9.69 -16.55
C CYS A 142 -19.85 8.58 -17.34
N GLU A 143 -19.57 8.47 -18.64
CA GLU A 143 -20.14 7.46 -19.55
C GLU A 143 -19.77 6.03 -19.16
N TYR A 144 -18.76 5.80 -18.32
CA TYR A 144 -18.44 4.46 -17.83
C TYR A 144 -19.59 3.89 -16.98
N CYS A 145 -20.20 4.73 -16.15
CA CYS A 145 -21.28 4.36 -15.24
C CYS A 145 -22.65 4.87 -15.69
N HIS A 146 -22.72 5.91 -16.51
CA HIS A 146 -23.97 6.56 -16.89
C HIS A 146 -24.32 6.34 -18.36
N ASN A 147 -25.62 6.35 -18.62
CA ASN A 147 -26.19 6.69 -19.90
C ASN A 147 -26.23 8.22 -20.01
N LEU A 148 -25.54 8.79 -21.01
CA LEU A 148 -25.41 10.23 -21.17
C LEU A 148 -26.73 10.91 -21.58
N GLN A 149 -27.70 10.14 -22.10
CA GLN A 149 -29.06 10.64 -22.36
C GLN A 149 -29.95 10.59 -21.11
N ASN A 150 -29.61 9.78 -20.11
CA ASN A 150 -30.35 9.68 -18.85
C ASN A 150 -29.44 9.31 -17.66
N PHE A 151 -28.93 10.32 -16.96
CA PHE A 151 -28.05 10.12 -15.81
C PHE A 151 -28.72 9.39 -14.63
N ALA A 152 -30.06 9.38 -14.55
CA ALA A 152 -30.81 8.71 -13.49
C ALA A 152 -30.95 7.18 -13.72
N ALA A 153 -30.78 6.70 -14.96
CA ALA A 153 -30.95 5.30 -15.33
C ALA A 153 -29.93 4.37 -14.65
N TYR A 154 -30.33 3.12 -14.37
CA TYR A 154 -29.49 2.01 -13.87
C TYR A 154 -29.34 0.93 -14.94
N ASP A 155 -29.15 1.35 -16.19
CA ASP A 155 -28.97 0.47 -17.35
C ASP A 155 -27.53 -0.08 -17.48
N LYS A 156 -26.56 0.53 -16.78
CA LYS A 156 -25.18 0.05 -16.70
C LYS A 156 -24.89 -0.62 -15.35
N PRO A 157 -24.36 -1.87 -15.35
CA PRO A 157 -24.07 -2.60 -14.11
C PRO A 157 -23.02 -1.89 -13.23
N GLN A 158 -22.10 -1.12 -13.84
CA GLN A 158 -21.10 -0.32 -13.15
C GLN A 158 -21.73 0.66 -12.16
N LYS A 159 -22.90 1.24 -12.48
CA LYS A 159 -23.60 2.17 -11.58
C LYS A 159 -24.12 1.48 -10.32
N THR A 160 -24.60 0.24 -10.45
CA THR A 160 -25.05 -0.57 -9.32
C THR A 160 -23.89 -0.92 -8.40
N VAL A 161 -22.74 -1.30 -8.97
CA VAL A 161 -21.51 -1.54 -8.20
C VAL A 161 -21.02 -0.26 -7.52
N ALA A 162 -20.99 0.86 -8.25
CA ALA A 162 -20.61 2.18 -7.72
C ALA A 162 -21.48 2.60 -6.53
N LYS A 163 -22.80 2.37 -6.58
CA LYS A 163 -23.73 2.63 -5.47
C LYS A 163 -23.33 1.85 -4.22
N ALA A 164 -23.07 0.54 -4.37
CA ALA A 164 -22.65 -0.32 -3.26
C ALA A 164 -21.30 0.11 -2.67
N MET A 165 -20.35 0.51 -3.52
CA MET A 165 -19.04 0.99 -3.08
C MET A 165 -19.13 2.33 -2.32
N LEU A 166 -20.03 3.24 -2.71
CA LEU A 166 -20.27 4.48 -1.96
C LEU A 166 -20.84 4.21 -0.57
N ILE A 167 -21.80 3.29 -0.45
CA ILE A 167 -22.36 2.89 0.84
C ILE A 167 -21.27 2.27 1.72
N MET A 168 -20.50 1.32 1.18
CA MET A 168 -19.36 0.74 1.88
C MET A 168 -18.38 1.82 2.38
N GLN A 169 -17.98 2.75 1.52
CA GLN A 169 -17.05 3.82 1.88
C GLN A 169 -17.56 4.62 3.07
N PHE A 170 -18.82 5.07 3.04
CA PHE A 170 -19.37 5.89 4.12
C PHE A 170 -19.58 5.10 5.42
N GLU A 171 -20.01 3.84 5.33
CA GLU A 171 -20.16 2.97 6.50
C GLU A 171 -18.81 2.67 7.15
N LEU A 172 -17.77 2.38 6.35
CA LEU A 172 -16.40 2.19 6.87
C LEU A 172 -15.85 3.48 7.49
N GLN A 173 -16.12 4.63 6.88
CA GLN A 173 -15.74 5.93 7.44
C GLN A 173 -16.40 6.16 8.81
N ASN A 174 -17.71 5.95 8.89
CA ASN A 174 -18.50 6.15 10.11
C ASN A 174 -18.13 5.19 11.24
N LYS A 175 -17.87 3.92 10.89
CA LYS A 175 -17.62 2.85 11.85
C LYS A 175 -16.18 2.79 12.30
N TRP A 176 -15.23 2.87 11.37
CA TRP A 176 -13.82 2.60 11.66
C TRP A 176 -12.99 3.87 11.70
N ILE A 177 -13.06 4.71 10.68
CA ILE A 177 -12.16 5.86 10.60
C ILE A 177 -12.50 6.89 11.67
N SER A 178 -13.77 7.25 11.82
CA SER A 178 -14.23 8.24 12.80
C SER A 178 -13.90 7.90 14.26
N SER A 179 -13.62 6.64 14.58
CA SER A 179 -13.27 6.18 15.92
C SER A 179 -11.83 5.67 16.04
N ILE A 180 -10.96 5.93 15.05
CA ILE A 180 -9.57 5.50 15.11
C ILE A 180 -8.87 6.13 16.33
N PRO A 181 -8.15 5.35 17.17
CA PRO A 181 -7.40 5.92 18.30
C PRO A 181 -6.26 6.81 17.78
N ARG A 182 -6.22 8.07 18.18
CA ARG A 182 -5.20 9.03 17.72
C ARG A 182 -4.81 10.01 18.82
N PRO A 183 -3.55 10.49 18.85
CA PRO A 183 -3.18 11.59 19.71
C PRO A 183 -3.99 12.85 19.37
N ALA A 184 -4.16 13.72 20.36
CA ALA A 184 -4.83 15.00 20.19
C ALA A 184 -4.15 15.80 19.06
N GLY A 185 -4.96 16.43 18.20
CA GLY A 185 -4.49 17.25 17.09
C GLY A 185 -4.07 16.49 15.82
N GLN A 186 -3.91 15.16 15.84
CA GLN A 186 -3.63 14.42 14.60
C GLN A 186 -4.84 14.53 13.65
N PRO A 187 -4.67 14.90 12.37
CA PRO A 187 -5.78 15.01 11.44
C PRO A 187 -6.53 13.68 11.26
N LEU A 188 -7.83 13.80 10.99
CA LEU A 188 -8.67 12.67 10.63
C LEU A 188 -8.98 12.71 9.13
N TYR A 189 -8.26 11.89 8.37
CA TYR A 189 -8.50 11.73 6.94
C TYR A 189 -9.76 10.92 6.68
N GLN A 190 -10.35 11.13 5.51
CA GLN A 190 -11.48 10.35 5.03
C GLN A 190 -11.09 9.36 3.95
N LEU A 191 -11.75 8.21 3.96
CA LEU A 191 -11.73 7.26 2.85
C LEU A 191 -12.40 7.87 1.63
N GLN A 192 -11.79 7.66 0.47
CA GLN A 192 -12.34 7.99 -0.84
C GLN A 192 -12.14 6.87 -1.83
N CYS A 193 -12.78 6.97 -2.99
CA CYS A 193 -12.58 6.04 -4.10
C CYS A 193 -11.08 5.89 -4.41
N ALA A 194 -10.36 7.02 -4.46
CA ALA A 194 -8.93 7.09 -4.69
C ALA A 194 -8.10 6.30 -3.65
N THR A 195 -8.59 6.13 -2.42
CA THR A 195 -7.90 5.39 -1.36
C THR A 195 -7.63 3.94 -1.74
N CYS A 196 -8.50 3.33 -2.56
CA CYS A 196 -8.34 1.93 -2.98
C CYS A 196 -8.06 1.80 -4.49
N HIS A 197 -8.73 2.61 -5.31
CA HIS A 197 -8.71 2.50 -6.76
C HIS A 197 -7.49 3.17 -7.40
N TYR A 198 -7.01 4.26 -6.81
CA TYR A 198 -5.86 5.02 -7.31
C TYR A 198 -5.92 5.33 -8.81
N GLY A 199 -7.06 5.85 -9.26
CA GLY A 199 -7.26 6.26 -10.65
C GLY A 199 -7.47 5.08 -11.60
N LYS A 200 -7.96 3.93 -11.11
CA LYS A 200 -8.29 2.76 -11.93
C LYS A 200 -9.61 2.12 -11.52
N ALA A 201 -10.39 1.68 -12.51
CA ALA A 201 -11.72 1.11 -12.27
C ALA A 201 -11.63 -0.20 -11.48
N GLN A 202 -10.59 -0.98 -11.77
CA GLN A 202 -10.21 -2.16 -11.01
C GLN A 202 -9.07 -1.79 -10.07
N PHE A 203 -9.10 -2.38 -8.88
CA PHE A 203 -8.03 -2.17 -7.92
C PHE A 203 -6.72 -2.74 -8.48
N TRP A 204 -5.65 -1.98 -8.28
CA TRP A 204 -4.35 -2.28 -8.84
C TRP A 204 -3.70 -3.36 -7.99
N ASN A 205 -3.64 -4.59 -8.52
CA ASN A 205 -2.77 -5.72 -8.11
C ASN A 205 -3.34 -7.10 -8.55
N THR A 206 -4.54 -7.18 -9.14
CA THR A 206 -5.10 -8.43 -9.72
C THR A 206 -4.09 -9.14 -10.64
N ASP A 207 -3.42 -8.37 -11.49
CA ASP A 207 -2.45 -8.93 -12.45
C ASP A 207 -1.16 -9.41 -11.77
N GLN A 208 -0.77 -8.79 -10.66
CA GLN A 208 0.42 -9.13 -9.88
C GLN A 208 0.17 -10.28 -8.89
N LYS A 209 -1.09 -10.52 -8.49
CA LYS A 209 -1.50 -11.58 -7.56
C LYS A 209 -1.02 -12.95 -8.02
N ASN A 210 -1.05 -13.19 -9.34
CA ASN A 210 -0.69 -14.47 -9.94
C ASN A 210 0.79 -14.54 -10.37
N VAL A 211 1.61 -13.55 -9.99
CA VAL A 211 3.04 -13.48 -10.33
C VAL A 211 3.87 -13.54 -9.03
N PRO A 212 4.42 -14.71 -8.66
CA PRO A 212 5.09 -14.90 -7.37
C PRO A 212 6.55 -14.39 -7.37
N THR A 213 6.73 -13.07 -7.43
CA THR A 213 8.02 -12.43 -7.13
C THR A 213 8.09 -12.08 -5.64
N ILE A 214 9.29 -11.97 -5.06
CA ILE A 214 9.47 -11.57 -3.65
C ILE A 214 8.75 -10.24 -3.36
N GLU A 215 8.86 -9.29 -4.30
CA GLU A 215 8.24 -7.98 -4.22
C GLU A 215 6.70 -8.09 -4.21
N ASN A 216 6.12 -8.89 -5.11
CA ASN A 216 4.68 -9.10 -5.15
C ASN A 216 4.18 -9.77 -3.87
N LEU A 217 4.87 -10.81 -3.39
CA LEU A 217 4.49 -11.52 -2.18
C LEU A 217 4.47 -10.60 -0.94
N ALA A 218 5.40 -9.64 -0.86
CA ALA A 218 5.42 -8.65 0.22
C ALA A 218 4.24 -7.68 0.16
N MET A 219 3.75 -7.36 -1.04
CA MET A 219 2.57 -6.52 -1.25
C MET A 219 1.25 -7.23 -0.93
N PHE A 220 1.13 -8.54 -1.12
CA PHE A 220 -0.12 -9.26 -0.84
C PHE A 220 -0.19 -9.83 0.57
N GLY A 221 0.97 -10.18 1.14
CA GLY A 221 1.05 -10.87 2.43
C GLY A 221 0.21 -12.16 2.47
N ILE A 222 0.00 -12.68 3.68
CA ILE A 222 -0.96 -13.77 3.94
C ILE A 222 -2.41 -13.27 3.80
N ALA A 223 -2.64 -11.95 3.91
CA ALA A 223 -3.95 -11.32 3.89
C ALA A 223 -4.59 -11.25 2.48
N GLY A 224 -3.82 -11.48 1.40
CA GLY A 224 -4.31 -11.49 0.02
C GLY A 224 -5.23 -12.66 -0.35
N GLY A 225 -5.73 -13.43 0.63
CA GLY A 225 -6.50 -14.66 0.41
C GLY A 225 -5.66 -15.79 -0.18
N GLY A 226 -4.34 -15.73 0.03
CA GLY A 226 -3.41 -16.77 -0.31
C GLY A 226 -2.79 -17.29 0.96
N ASN A 227 -2.88 -18.59 1.17
CA ASN A 227 -1.95 -19.25 2.05
C ASN A 227 -0.52 -18.92 1.66
N PRO A 228 0.37 -18.54 2.59
CA PRO A 228 1.77 -18.39 2.26
C PRO A 228 2.24 -19.74 1.70
N THR A 229 2.60 -19.74 0.43
CA THR A 229 3.08 -20.95 -0.20
C THR A 229 4.45 -21.29 0.39
N GLN A 230 4.84 -22.55 0.24
CA GLN A 230 6.19 -23.03 0.54
C GLN A 230 7.29 -22.16 -0.13
N TYR A 231 6.99 -21.56 -1.28
CA TYR A 231 7.87 -20.67 -2.02
C TYR A 231 8.02 -19.30 -1.34
N ASP A 232 6.94 -18.78 -0.75
CA ASP A 232 6.91 -17.48 -0.06
C ASP A 232 7.80 -17.51 1.18
N MET A 233 7.66 -18.55 2.01
CA MET A 233 8.47 -18.70 3.24
C MET A 233 9.96 -18.93 2.98
N LYS A 234 10.32 -19.60 1.87
CA LYS A 234 11.72 -19.85 1.48
C LYS A 234 12.44 -18.58 1.06
N HIS A 235 11.74 -17.62 0.46
CA HIS A 235 12.33 -16.40 -0.09
C HIS A 235 12.48 -15.24 0.91
N TYR A 236 11.71 -15.23 2.01
CA TYR A 236 11.91 -14.30 3.12
C TYR A 236 13.14 -14.65 4.00
N GLY A 237 13.98 -15.61 3.61
CA GLY A 237 15.19 -15.97 4.35
C GLY A 237 14.94 -16.68 5.69
N ILE A 238 13.71 -17.17 5.93
CA ILE A 238 13.37 -17.92 7.15
C ILE A 238 13.77 -19.39 6.93
N THR A 239 15.02 -19.74 7.20
CA THR A 239 15.43 -21.14 7.39
C THR A 239 14.98 -21.62 8.77
N LEU A 240 13.97 -22.50 8.78
CA LEU A 240 13.37 -23.07 9.98
C LEU A 240 14.22 -24.22 10.52
N ASN A 241 15.01 -24.01 11.59
CA ASN A 241 15.74 -25.07 12.33
C ASN A 241 16.38 -26.16 11.43
N GLY A 242 16.92 -25.79 10.27
CA GLY A 242 17.52 -26.73 9.31
C GLY A 242 16.57 -27.71 8.60
N LYS A 243 15.25 -27.54 8.68
CA LYS A 243 14.26 -28.42 8.01
C LYS A 243 13.78 -27.87 6.66
N PRO A 244 13.62 -28.73 5.63
CA PRO A 244 13.23 -28.29 4.30
C PRO A 244 11.75 -27.83 4.24
N PRO A 245 11.42 -26.85 3.39
CA PRO A 245 10.08 -26.25 3.27
C PRO A 245 8.93 -27.21 2.90
N ALA A 246 9.23 -28.44 2.46
CA ALA A 246 8.24 -29.39 1.94
C ALA A 246 7.37 -30.07 3.01
N SER A 247 7.49 -29.65 4.27
CA SER A 247 6.80 -30.27 5.42
C SER A 247 5.68 -29.40 6.02
N TYR A 248 5.37 -28.24 5.42
CA TYR A 248 4.42 -27.28 5.99
C TYR A 248 3.04 -27.37 5.32
N GLU A 249 2.00 -27.57 6.13
CA GLU A 249 0.61 -27.54 5.68
C GLU A 249 0.20 -26.15 5.19
N ILE A 250 -0.51 -26.13 4.05
CA ILE A 250 -1.30 -25.00 3.55
C ILE A 250 -2.40 -24.74 4.57
N VAL A 251 -2.51 -23.53 5.10
CA VAL A 251 -3.43 -23.26 6.20
C VAL A 251 -4.59 -22.33 5.88
N ASP A 252 -5.73 -22.93 5.53
CA ASP A 252 -7.09 -22.37 5.40
C ASP A 252 -7.33 -20.90 5.84
N ASP A 253 -7.97 -20.11 4.95
CA ASP A 253 -8.42 -18.71 5.11
C ASP A 253 -9.23 -18.45 6.41
N LYS A 254 -9.71 -19.51 7.07
CA LYS A 254 -10.37 -19.49 8.39
C LYS A 254 -9.54 -18.89 9.54
N LEU A 255 -8.27 -18.53 9.33
CA LEU A 255 -7.41 -17.86 10.33
C LEU A 255 -7.36 -16.33 10.20
N LEU A 256 -7.83 -15.77 9.07
CA LEU A 256 -8.10 -14.34 8.92
C LEU A 256 -9.51 -13.96 9.37
N ALA A 257 -10.35 -14.94 9.69
CA ALA A 257 -11.67 -14.71 10.27
C ALA A 257 -11.53 -14.21 11.71
N ALA A 258 -12.39 -13.26 12.11
CA ALA A 258 -12.49 -12.87 13.50
C ALA A 258 -12.88 -14.09 14.35
N ARG A 259 -12.16 -14.34 15.46
CA ARG A 259 -12.36 -15.52 16.31
C ARG A 259 -12.78 -15.11 17.71
N PRO A 260 -13.77 -15.75 18.32
CA PRO A 260 -14.03 -15.58 19.75
C PRO A 260 -12.79 -15.98 20.56
N ASP A 261 -12.38 -15.21 21.56
CA ASP A 261 -11.49 -15.70 22.62
C ASP A 261 -12.24 -16.62 23.60
N ALA A 262 -11.51 -17.09 24.62
CA ALA A 262 -12.04 -17.94 25.68
C ALA A 262 -13.20 -17.26 26.45
N GLU A 263 -13.27 -15.94 26.42
CA GLU A 263 -14.30 -15.10 27.03
C GLU A 263 -15.45 -14.76 26.05
N GLY A 264 -15.41 -15.25 24.81
CA GLY A 264 -16.44 -15.03 23.80
C GLY A 264 -16.34 -13.69 23.06
N ASN A 265 -15.29 -12.90 23.28
CA ASN A 265 -15.08 -11.65 22.56
C ASN A 265 -14.51 -11.94 21.17
N VAL A 266 -15.12 -11.36 20.15
CA VAL A 266 -14.64 -11.47 18.77
C VAL A 266 -13.29 -10.73 18.66
N ASN A 267 -12.20 -11.50 18.62
CA ASN A 267 -10.88 -10.99 18.31
C ASN A 267 -10.61 -11.06 16.81
N TYR A 268 -10.50 -9.86 16.27
CA TYR A 268 -9.84 -9.52 15.02
C TYR A 268 -8.40 -10.05 15.06
N PHE A 269 -7.88 -10.50 13.92
CA PHE A 269 -6.67 -11.31 13.74
C PHE A 269 -5.72 -11.26 14.96
N GLN A 270 -5.72 -12.33 15.77
CA GLN A 270 -4.87 -12.40 16.96
C GLN A 270 -3.40 -12.58 16.55
N VAL A 271 -2.70 -11.46 16.38
CA VAL A 271 -1.23 -11.42 16.30
C VAL A 271 -0.65 -11.62 17.70
N THR A 272 -0.84 -12.80 18.30
CA THR A 272 -0.23 -13.13 19.59
C THR A 272 0.21 -14.58 19.62
N ALA A 273 1.51 -14.80 19.43
CA ALA A 273 2.17 -15.94 20.02
C ALA A 273 2.46 -15.61 21.49
N ASN A 274 2.21 -16.55 22.40
CA ASN A 274 2.58 -16.44 23.81
C ASN A 274 3.40 -17.68 24.23
N LYS A 275 3.93 -17.68 25.45
CA LYS A 275 4.76 -18.79 25.98
C LYS A 275 4.02 -20.14 26.04
N ASP A 276 2.69 -20.09 26.02
CA ASP A 276 1.79 -21.25 26.10
C ASP A 276 1.33 -21.70 24.70
N THR A 277 1.77 -21.01 23.63
CA THR A 277 1.55 -21.43 22.25
C THR A 277 2.38 -22.69 21.99
N PRO A 278 1.76 -23.82 21.62
CA PRO A 278 2.48 -25.09 21.49
C PRO A 278 3.63 -25.00 20.49
N ALA A 279 4.75 -25.66 20.82
CA ALA A 279 5.90 -25.75 19.93
C ALA A 279 5.53 -26.49 18.63
N GLY A 280 5.85 -25.89 17.47
CA GLY A 280 5.60 -26.45 16.14
C GLY A 280 4.49 -25.77 15.32
N LEU A 281 3.82 -24.73 15.85
CA LEU A 281 2.75 -24.03 15.13
C LEU A 281 3.27 -22.88 14.27
N ASN A 282 2.80 -22.86 13.01
CA ASN A 282 2.95 -21.81 12.00
C ASN A 282 2.60 -20.39 12.50
N ASP A 283 1.97 -20.22 13.66
CA ASP A 283 1.33 -18.97 14.08
C ASP A 283 2.32 -17.85 14.41
N THR A 284 3.47 -18.14 15.03
CA THR A 284 4.53 -17.12 15.24
C THR A 284 5.10 -16.64 13.91
N TYR A 285 5.33 -17.55 12.96
CA TYR A 285 5.86 -17.22 11.64
C TYR A 285 4.84 -16.50 10.77
N ARG A 286 3.56 -16.83 10.90
CA ARG A 286 2.46 -16.12 10.25
C ARG A 286 2.29 -14.71 10.80
N ASN A 287 2.42 -14.56 12.12
CA ASN A 287 2.44 -13.26 12.76
C ASN A 287 3.59 -12.42 12.21
N GLN A 288 4.80 -13.01 12.11
CA GLN A 288 5.96 -12.33 11.54
C GLN A 288 5.76 -11.95 10.06
N ALA A 289 5.22 -12.85 9.24
CA ALA A 289 4.92 -12.57 7.83
C ALA A 289 3.84 -11.48 7.67
N ALA A 290 2.82 -11.45 8.52
CA ALA A 290 1.83 -10.37 8.56
C ALA A 290 2.49 -9.02 8.94
N MET A 291 3.43 -9.02 9.88
CA MET A 291 4.19 -7.81 10.21
C MET A 291 5.08 -7.35 9.05
N TYR A 292 5.72 -8.27 8.30
CA TYR A 292 6.48 -7.89 7.11
C TYR A 292 5.60 -7.28 6.02
N HIS A 293 4.39 -7.82 5.80
CA HIS A 293 3.42 -7.18 4.91
C HIS A 293 3.09 -5.76 5.37
N MET A 294 2.90 -5.52 6.66
CA MET A 294 2.66 -4.17 7.19
C MET A 294 3.86 -3.24 6.94
N ASN A 295 5.08 -3.72 7.15
CA ASN A 295 6.30 -2.94 6.86
C ASN A 295 6.34 -2.52 5.39
N THR A 296 6.03 -3.44 4.47
CA THR A 296 5.95 -3.12 3.04
C THR A 296 4.79 -2.17 2.73
N ALA A 297 3.59 -2.47 3.20
CA ALA A 297 2.39 -1.69 2.92
C ALA A 297 2.45 -0.26 3.44
N LEU A 298 3.10 -0.01 4.57
CA LEU A 298 3.21 1.32 5.17
C LEU A 298 4.58 1.96 4.94
N ALA A 299 5.56 1.23 4.40
CA ALA A 299 6.97 1.62 4.27
C ALA A 299 7.61 2.07 5.60
N VAL A 300 7.41 1.27 6.66
CA VAL A 300 7.93 1.52 8.01
C VAL A 300 8.65 0.31 8.58
N GLY A 301 9.46 0.54 9.63
CA GLY A 301 10.09 -0.50 10.44
C GLY A 301 9.20 -1.01 11.58
N CYS A 302 9.67 -2.06 12.27
CA CYS A 302 8.96 -2.67 13.40
C CYS A 302 8.77 -1.70 14.58
N ASP A 303 9.78 -0.86 14.82
CA ASP A 303 9.88 0.17 15.86
C ASP A 303 8.79 1.26 15.77
N PHE A 304 8.24 1.47 14.58
CA PHE A 304 7.12 2.39 14.35
C PHE A 304 5.92 2.03 15.24
N CYS A 305 5.65 0.73 15.39
CA CYS A 305 4.58 0.19 16.21
C CYS A 305 5.06 -0.46 17.53
N HIS A 306 6.25 -1.04 17.54
CA HIS A 306 6.69 -1.91 18.64
C HIS A 306 7.81 -1.29 19.48
N TYR A 307 7.85 -1.70 20.75
CA TYR A 307 9.04 -1.61 21.57
C TYR A 307 9.87 -2.89 21.37
N GLY A 308 11.11 -2.76 20.89
CA GLY A 308 11.97 -3.92 20.59
C GLY A 308 12.21 -4.84 21.78
N GLY A 309 12.26 -4.30 23.00
CA GLY A 309 12.42 -5.09 24.23
C GLY A 309 11.16 -5.89 24.63
N TYR A 310 9.97 -5.48 24.18
CA TYR A 310 8.72 -6.18 24.46
C TYR A 310 7.62 -5.85 23.43
N PHE A 311 7.56 -6.63 22.35
CA PHE A 311 6.63 -6.42 21.23
C PHE A 311 5.15 -6.33 21.64
N LYS A 312 4.74 -6.97 22.74
CA LYS A 312 3.36 -6.91 23.26
C LYS A 312 3.05 -5.57 23.93
N SER A 313 4.04 -4.81 24.38
CA SER A 313 3.85 -3.49 25.02
C SER A 313 3.17 -2.47 24.10
N TYR A 314 2.36 -1.60 24.68
CA TYR A 314 1.85 -0.38 24.01
C TYR A 314 2.62 0.87 24.41
N VAL A 315 3.58 0.73 25.32
CA VAL A 315 4.43 1.82 25.82
C VAL A 315 5.89 1.45 25.66
N LEU A 316 6.73 2.45 25.42
CA LEU A 316 8.18 2.33 25.53
C LEU A 316 8.59 2.23 27.01
N GLU A 317 9.88 1.98 27.24
CA GLU A 317 10.49 1.96 28.58
C GLU A 317 10.32 3.29 29.33
N ASP A 318 10.35 4.41 28.61
CA ASP A 318 10.13 5.75 29.15
C ASP A 318 8.64 6.12 29.35
N GLY A 319 7.72 5.18 29.10
CA GLY A 319 6.28 5.39 29.20
C GLY A 319 5.61 5.98 27.95
N THR A 320 6.36 6.32 26.90
CA THR A 320 5.80 6.88 25.66
C THR A 320 4.85 5.89 24.99
N PHE A 321 3.60 6.30 24.76
CA PHE A 321 2.58 5.45 24.13
C PHE A 321 2.78 5.31 22.61
N LYS A 322 2.73 4.07 22.11
CA LYS A 322 2.83 3.72 20.69
C LYS A 322 1.46 3.78 20.01
N TRP A 323 1.03 4.99 19.67
CA TRP A 323 -0.24 5.24 18.96
C TRP A 323 -0.42 4.39 17.69
N PRO A 324 0.58 4.21 16.81
CA PRO A 324 0.38 3.43 15.59
C PRO A 324 0.03 1.98 15.82
N LYS A 325 0.46 1.37 16.93
CA LYS A 325 0.07 0.00 17.26
C LYS A 325 -1.41 -0.10 17.59
N SER A 326 -1.96 0.90 18.29
CA SER A 326 -3.39 0.97 18.57
C SER A 326 -4.18 1.20 17.28
N GLN A 327 -3.71 2.13 16.43
CA GLN A 327 -4.27 2.40 15.10
C GLN A 327 -4.26 1.18 14.20
N ALA A 328 -3.14 0.47 14.11
CA ALA A 328 -2.97 -0.71 13.28
C ALA A 328 -3.96 -1.81 13.69
N ARG A 329 -4.15 -2.07 14.98
CA ARG A 329 -5.15 -3.04 15.46
C ARG A 329 -6.58 -2.64 15.09
N HIS A 330 -6.88 -1.35 15.17
CA HIS A 330 -8.16 -0.81 14.71
C HIS A 330 -8.37 -1.03 13.21
N MET A 331 -7.34 -0.76 12.41
CA MET A 331 -7.38 -0.92 10.96
C MET A 331 -7.40 -2.38 10.50
N ILE A 332 -6.80 -3.30 11.25
CA ILE A 332 -6.95 -4.75 11.01
C ILE A 332 -8.42 -5.14 11.12
N GLY A 333 -9.14 -4.62 12.12
CA GLY A 333 -10.58 -4.84 12.25
C GLY A 333 -11.37 -4.33 11.04
N MET A 334 -11.05 -3.13 10.57
CA MET A 334 -11.63 -2.56 9.35
C MET A 334 -11.38 -3.46 8.13
N MET A 335 -10.15 -3.96 7.95
CA MET A 335 -9.82 -4.86 6.83
C MET A 335 -10.63 -6.15 6.85
N GLN A 336 -10.81 -6.74 8.05
CA GLN A 336 -11.65 -7.93 8.21
C GLN A 336 -13.12 -7.62 7.95
N ASP A 337 -13.60 -6.43 8.34
CA ASP A 337 -14.95 -5.97 8.01
C ASP A 337 -15.17 -5.85 6.51
N ILE A 338 -14.22 -5.26 5.78
CA ILE A 338 -14.27 -5.22 4.30
C ILE A 338 -14.37 -6.63 3.73
N ALA A 339 -13.49 -7.54 4.17
CA ALA A 339 -13.44 -8.90 3.62
C ALA A 339 -14.68 -9.75 3.95
N ILE A 340 -15.24 -9.61 5.15
CA ILE A 340 -16.36 -10.44 5.62
C ILE A 340 -17.70 -9.84 5.21
N ASN A 341 -17.89 -8.54 5.38
CA ASN A 341 -19.19 -7.91 5.23
C ASN A 341 -19.37 -7.26 3.88
N TRP A 342 -18.36 -6.62 3.31
CA TRP A 342 -18.58 -5.78 2.14
C TRP A 342 -18.24 -6.48 0.84
N PHE A 343 -17.06 -7.08 0.76
CA PHE A 343 -16.59 -7.72 -0.44
C PHE A 343 -17.58 -8.78 -0.92
N PRO A 344 -18.06 -9.75 -0.11
CA PRO A 344 -18.95 -10.82 -0.59
C PRO A 344 -20.31 -10.35 -1.13
N GLN A 345 -20.78 -9.17 -0.69
CA GLN A 345 -22.05 -8.59 -1.12
C GLN A 345 -21.96 -7.82 -2.44
N MET A 346 -20.76 -7.46 -2.89
CA MET A 346 -20.60 -6.68 -4.12
C MET A 346 -21.10 -7.47 -5.33
N PRO A 347 -21.90 -6.85 -6.23
CA PRO A 347 -22.49 -7.55 -7.37
C PRO A 347 -21.44 -8.35 -8.16
N LYS A 348 -21.75 -9.61 -8.48
CA LYS A 348 -20.89 -10.51 -9.27
C LYS A 348 -20.79 -10.13 -10.75
N ALA A 349 -20.94 -8.84 -11.08
CA ALA A 349 -20.96 -8.36 -12.46
C ALA A 349 -19.64 -8.61 -13.21
N ASP A 350 -18.54 -8.83 -12.49
CA ASP A 350 -17.25 -9.18 -13.06
C ASP A 350 -17.01 -10.71 -13.01
N PRO A 351 -16.99 -11.42 -14.16
CA PRO A 351 -16.67 -12.85 -14.22
C PRO A 351 -15.22 -13.16 -13.78
N THR A 352 -14.34 -12.16 -13.70
CA THR A 352 -12.95 -12.29 -13.24
C THR A 352 -12.77 -12.07 -11.74
N ARG A 353 -13.87 -11.91 -10.98
CA ARG A 353 -13.86 -11.68 -9.52
C ARG A 353 -13.05 -12.70 -8.71
N GLY A 354 -12.84 -13.92 -9.18
CA GLY A 354 -11.94 -14.89 -8.53
C GLY A 354 -10.45 -14.52 -8.63
N ASN A 355 -10.07 -13.77 -9.67
CA ASN A 355 -8.71 -13.33 -9.92
C ASN A 355 -8.35 -12.08 -9.11
N LEU A 356 -9.36 -11.31 -8.70
CA LEU A 356 -9.25 -10.12 -7.85
C LEU A 356 -8.52 -10.47 -6.53
N ALA A 357 -7.52 -9.68 -6.15
CA ALA A 357 -6.85 -9.80 -4.86
C ALA A 357 -7.82 -9.49 -3.70
N GLN A 358 -7.70 -10.20 -2.59
CA GLN A 358 -8.48 -9.84 -1.40
C GLN A 358 -8.05 -8.47 -0.87
N PRO A 359 -8.96 -7.72 -0.21
CA PRO A 359 -8.61 -6.49 0.50
C PRO A 359 -7.42 -6.70 1.45
N ASN A 360 -6.38 -5.88 1.34
CA ASN A 360 -5.20 -5.93 2.21
C ASN A 360 -4.66 -4.51 2.50
N CYS A 361 -3.61 -4.39 3.33
CA CYS A 361 -3.05 -3.10 3.70
C CYS A 361 -2.46 -2.36 2.49
N TRP A 362 -1.83 -3.08 1.57
CA TRP A 362 -1.22 -2.50 0.36
C TRP A 362 -2.26 -1.87 -0.56
N MET A 363 -3.47 -2.44 -0.65
CA MET A 363 -4.59 -1.89 -1.42
C MET A 363 -4.82 -0.42 -1.11
N CYS A 364 -4.71 -0.05 0.17
CA CYS A 364 -4.94 1.31 0.63
C CYS A 364 -3.67 2.12 0.86
N HIS A 365 -2.59 1.55 1.38
CA HIS A 365 -1.45 2.34 1.86
C HIS A 365 -0.34 2.54 0.82
N ARG A 366 -0.11 1.54 -0.05
CA ARG A 366 0.89 1.58 -1.15
C ARG A 366 2.24 2.18 -0.77
N GLY A 367 2.79 1.74 0.35
CA GLY A 367 4.07 2.23 0.89
C GLY A 367 3.98 3.58 1.61
N ASN A 368 2.81 3.95 2.14
CA ASN A 368 2.62 5.19 2.89
C ASN A 368 1.85 4.94 4.18
N VAL A 369 2.26 5.60 5.26
CA VAL A 369 1.56 5.49 6.56
C VAL A 369 0.11 6.00 6.46
N VAL A 370 -0.12 7.12 5.77
CA VAL A 370 -1.46 7.60 5.42
C VAL A 370 -1.69 7.32 3.92
N PRO A 371 -2.80 6.68 3.54
CA PRO A 371 -3.14 6.46 2.13
C PRO A 371 -3.10 7.75 1.31
N PRO A 372 -2.36 7.81 0.19
CA PRO A 372 -2.32 9.01 -0.65
C PRO A 372 -3.69 9.40 -1.23
N GLY A 373 -4.57 8.42 -1.45
CA GLY A 373 -5.93 8.67 -1.91
C GLY A 373 -6.94 8.95 -0.80
N ALA A 374 -6.53 9.01 0.47
CA ALA A 374 -7.37 9.60 1.53
C ALA A 374 -7.31 11.13 1.42
N TYR A 375 -8.17 11.87 2.10
CA TYR A 375 -8.13 13.33 2.03
C TYR A 375 -8.65 13.97 3.31
N LEU A 376 -8.28 15.23 3.54
CA LEU A 376 -8.87 16.03 4.61
C LEU A 376 -10.21 16.58 4.13
N PRO A 377 -11.32 16.27 4.82
CA PRO A 377 -12.62 16.71 4.36
C PRO A 377 -12.88 18.18 4.65
N GLY A 378 -13.60 18.82 3.73
CA GLY A 378 -14.24 20.10 3.98
C GLY A 378 -15.46 19.97 4.89
N GLU A 379 -15.99 21.12 5.29
CA GLU A 379 -17.25 21.20 6.04
C GLU A 379 -18.40 20.59 5.23
N GLY A 380 -19.20 19.72 5.86
CA GLY A 380 -20.33 19.04 5.19
C GLY A 380 -19.94 17.89 4.25
N GLU A 381 -18.66 17.50 4.20
CA GLU A 381 -18.20 16.32 3.46
C GLU A 381 -17.98 15.10 4.36
N VAL A 382 -18.19 15.23 5.68
CA VAL A 382 -18.18 14.09 6.62
C VAL A 382 -19.51 13.35 6.55
N PRO A 383 -19.51 12.04 6.23
CA PRO A 383 -20.74 11.27 6.20
C PRO A 383 -21.39 11.25 7.58
N GLN A 384 -22.70 11.40 7.57
CA GLN A 384 -23.55 11.22 8.73
C GLN A 384 -23.75 9.72 8.97
N LYS A 385 -23.93 9.34 10.24
CA LYS A 385 -24.38 7.99 10.57
C LYS A 385 -25.85 7.88 10.17
N VAL A 386 -26.14 6.96 9.26
CA VAL A 386 -27.49 6.70 8.77
C VAL A 386 -27.84 5.23 8.97
N SER A 387 -29.12 4.90 9.02
CA SER A 387 -29.58 3.53 8.91
C SER A 387 -29.85 3.23 7.42
N ASP A 388 -29.05 2.34 6.82
CA ASP A 388 -29.32 1.85 5.47
C ASP A 388 -29.94 0.46 5.46
N PRO A 389 -31.22 0.32 5.05
CA PRO A 389 -31.86 -0.98 4.99
C PRO A 389 -31.47 -1.78 3.74
N GLU A 390 -30.96 -1.15 2.66
CA GLU A 390 -30.68 -1.84 1.39
C GLU A 390 -29.34 -2.56 1.39
N ILE A 391 -28.29 -1.94 1.94
CA ILE A 391 -26.95 -2.53 2.01
C ILE A 391 -26.41 -2.32 3.42
N LYS A 392 -26.34 -3.42 4.17
CA LYS A 392 -25.88 -3.44 5.56
C LYS A 392 -24.79 -4.50 5.73
N PRO A 393 -23.96 -4.43 6.79
CA PRO A 393 -23.03 -5.50 7.10
C PRO A 393 -23.73 -6.88 7.20
N LEU A 394 -23.10 -7.94 6.69
CA LEU A 394 -23.62 -9.31 6.79
C LEU A 394 -23.66 -9.80 8.24
N VAL A 395 -22.65 -9.40 9.01
CA VAL A 395 -22.45 -9.70 10.42
C VAL A 395 -22.08 -8.39 11.12
N ASP A 396 -22.65 -8.14 12.30
CA ASP A 396 -22.21 -7.01 13.12
C ASP A 396 -20.85 -7.36 13.77
N LEU A 397 -19.80 -6.76 13.21
CA LEU A 397 -18.44 -6.88 13.71
C LEU A 397 -18.17 -5.72 14.70
N PRO A 398 -18.06 -5.97 16.02
CA PRO A 398 -17.87 -4.90 16.99
C PRO A 398 -16.52 -4.22 16.84
N VAL A 399 -16.45 -2.89 16.89
CA VAL A 399 -15.16 -2.20 16.89
C VAL A 399 -14.37 -2.60 18.14
N PRO A 400 -13.09 -3.05 18.04
CA PRO A 400 -12.28 -3.40 19.20
C PRO A 400 -12.18 -2.21 20.16
N ALA A 401 -12.25 -2.47 21.47
CA ALA A 401 -11.96 -1.44 22.45
C ALA A 401 -10.53 -0.91 22.23
N PRO A 402 -10.33 0.39 21.93
CA PRO A 402 -9.02 0.91 21.64
C PRO A 402 -8.15 0.83 22.89
N LYS A 403 -6.88 0.44 22.73
CA LYS A 403 -5.89 0.66 23.77
C LYS A 403 -5.49 2.12 23.73
N LEU A 404 -5.63 2.81 24.86
CA LEU A 404 -5.28 4.22 25.04
C LEU A 404 -4.24 4.33 26.15
N PRO A 405 -3.48 5.44 26.23
CA PRO A 405 -2.64 5.74 27.38
C PRO A 405 -3.47 5.66 28.67
N SER A 406 -2.89 5.13 29.75
CA SER A 406 -3.47 5.32 31.08
C SER A 406 -3.56 6.81 31.38
N GLN A 407 -4.71 7.28 31.85
CA GLN A 407 -4.91 8.66 32.30
C GLN A 407 -4.13 8.95 33.57
#